data_AF-W5QC85-F1
#
_entry.id   AF-W5QC85-F1
#
_cell.length_a   1.000
_cell.length_b   1.000
_cell.length_c   1.000
_cell.angle_alpha   90.00
_cell.angle_beta   90.00
_cell.angle_gamma   90.00
#
_symmetry.space_group_name_H-M   'P 1'
#
loop_
_entity.id
_entity.type
_entity.pdbx_description
1 polymer ?
#
loop_
_entity_poly.entity_id
_entity_poly.type
_entity_poly.pdbx_seq_one_letter_code
_entity_poly.pdbx_strand_id
1 'polypeptide(L)'
;CPPPQTQRIFQEAVRKGNTQELQSLLQSMTSCEFNVNSFGPEGQTALHQSVIDGNLELVKLLVKFGADVRLANRDGWSALSGGSQADHQE
;
A
#
# COMPACT_ATOMS: atom_id res chain seq x y z
N CYS A 1 14.80 -0.89 -14.24
CA CYS A 1 13.89 0.12 -13.67
C CYS A 1 12.48 -0.23 -14.07
N PRO A 2 11.56 -0.51 -13.13
CA PRO A 2 10.18 -0.76 -13.47
C PRO A 2 9.57 0.47 -14.17
N PRO A 3 8.77 0.29 -15.23
CA PRO A 3 8.18 1.43 -15.92
C PRO A 3 7.25 2.19 -14.96
N PRO A 4 7.27 3.54 -14.94
CA PRO A 4 6.46 4.37 -14.04
C PRO A 4 4.94 4.15 -14.21
N GLN A 5 4.54 3.49 -15.29
CA GLN A 5 3.16 3.08 -15.59
C GLN A 5 2.67 1.99 -14.61
N THR A 6 3.47 0.96 -14.34
CA THR A 6 3.09 -0.20 -13.51
C THR A 6 2.70 0.21 -12.10
N GLN A 7 3.53 1.06 -11.48
CA GLN A 7 3.27 1.59 -10.14
C GLN A 7 1.99 2.44 -10.09
N ARG A 8 1.71 3.20 -11.15
CA ARG A 8 0.55 4.07 -11.25
C ARG A 8 -0.75 3.28 -11.42
N ILE A 9 -0.74 2.21 -12.21
CA ILE A 9 -1.90 1.32 -12.39
C ILE A 9 -2.22 0.59 -11.07
N PHE A 10 -1.18 0.12 -10.36
CA PHE A 10 -1.35 -0.47 -9.03
C PHE A 10 -1.98 0.49 -8.03
N GLN A 11 -1.45 1.72 -7.93
CA GLN A 11 -1.99 2.77 -7.06
C GLN A 11 -3.46 3.08 -7.39
N GLU A 12 -3.81 3.16 -8.68
CA GLU A 12 -5.20 3.41 -9.09
C GLU A 12 -6.13 2.25 -8.70
N ALA A 13 -5.70 0.99 -8.86
CA ALA A 13 -6.48 -0.18 -8.44
C ALA A 13 -6.71 -0.19 -6.92
N VAL A 14 -5.70 0.19 -6.14
CA VAL A 14 -5.82 0.36 -4.68
C VAL A 14 -6.79 1.50 -4.33
N ARG A 15 -6.67 2.65 -5.00
CA ARG A 15 -7.51 3.83 -4.77
C ARG A 15 -8.98 3.57 -5.08
N LYS A 16 -9.26 2.73 -6.07
CA LYS A 16 -10.62 2.25 -6.37
C LYS A 16 -11.20 1.31 -5.30
N GLY A 17 -10.38 0.78 -4.39
CA GLY A 17 -10.79 -0.21 -3.39
C GLY A 17 -11.14 -1.59 -3.98
N ASN A 18 -10.79 -1.82 -5.25
CA ASN A 18 -11.31 -2.96 -6.00
C ASN A 18 -10.34 -4.16 -5.91
N THR A 19 -10.54 -5.00 -4.89
CA THR A 19 -9.66 -6.13 -4.56
C THR A 19 -9.46 -7.12 -5.71
N GLN A 20 -10.50 -7.40 -6.50
CA GLN A 20 -10.40 -8.30 -7.65
C GLN A 20 -9.53 -7.75 -8.79
N GLU A 21 -9.68 -6.45 -9.10
CA GLU A 21 -8.87 -5.79 -10.12
C GLU A 21 -7.42 -5.77 -9.68
N LEU A 22 -7.17 -5.45 -8.40
CA LEU A 22 -5.84 -5.45 -7.79
C LEU A 22 -5.21 -6.86 -7.79
N GLN A 23 -5.98 -7.90 -7.46
CA GLN A 23 -5.53 -9.29 -7.51
C GLN A 23 -5.16 -9.73 -8.92
N SER A 24 -5.99 -9.41 -9.91
CA SER A 24 -5.71 -9.70 -11.32
C SER A 24 -4.48 -8.94 -11.80
N LEU A 25 -4.33 -7.68 -11.37
CA LEU A 25 -3.15 -6.87 -11.65
C LEU A 25 -1.88 -7.50 -11.08
N LEU A 26 -1.92 -7.92 -9.82
CA LEU A 26 -0.80 -8.55 -9.11
C LEU A 26 -0.46 -9.93 -9.66
N GLN A 27 -1.42 -10.65 -10.21
CA GLN A 27 -1.18 -11.90 -10.93
C GLN A 27 -0.55 -11.66 -12.31
N SER A 28 -0.93 -10.56 -12.96
CA SER A 28 -0.41 -10.17 -14.27
C SER A 28 0.98 -9.53 -14.18
N MET A 29 1.25 -8.77 -13.12
CA MET A 29 2.53 -8.11 -12.85
C MET A 29 3.50 -9.08 -12.17
N THR A 30 4.65 -9.33 -12.79
CA THR A 30 5.70 -10.16 -12.19
C THR A 30 6.34 -9.41 -11.01
N SER A 31 6.63 -10.10 -9.90
CA SER A 31 7.11 -9.53 -8.61
C SER A 31 8.35 -8.61 -8.69
N CYS A 32 9.00 -8.52 -9.85
CA CYS A 32 10.17 -7.68 -10.08
C CYS A 32 9.82 -6.27 -10.62
N GLU A 33 8.55 -6.00 -10.99
CA GLU A 33 8.16 -4.79 -11.72
C GLU A 33 7.40 -3.72 -10.92
N PHE A 34 7.03 -3.97 -9.66
CA PHE A 34 6.35 -2.96 -8.85
C PHE A 34 6.80 -3.01 -7.40
N ASN A 35 6.72 -1.87 -6.72
CA ASN A 35 7.04 -1.78 -5.30
C ASN A 35 5.76 -1.53 -4.51
N VAL A 36 5.27 -2.57 -3.84
CA VAL A 36 4.08 -2.57 -2.96
C VAL A 36 4.17 -1.52 -1.84
N ASN A 37 5.40 -1.16 -1.46
CA ASN A 37 5.72 -0.22 -0.40
C ASN A 37 5.89 1.23 -0.87
N SER A 38 5.61 1.53 -2.15
CA SER A 38 5.72 2.91 -2.62
C SER A 38 4.62 3.79 -2.04
N PHE A 39 5.00 5.03 -1.76
CA PHE A 39 4.08 6.07 -1.36
C PHE A 39 3.28 6.58 -2.56
N GLY A 40 1.99 6.75 -2.36
CA GLY A 40 1.10 7.44 -3.28
C GLY A 40 1.30 8.94 -3.26
N PRO A 41 0.56 9.68 -4.11
CA PRO A 41 0.62 11.14 -4.15
C PRO A 41 0.27 11.79 -2.80
N GLU A 42 -0.55 11.11 -1.99
CA GLU A 42 -0.96 11.57 -0.66
C GLU A 42 0.03 11.19 0.44
N GLY A 43 1.18 10.58 0.10
CA GLY A 43 2.16 10.15 1.09
C GLY A 43 1.76 8.91 1.88
N GLN A 44 0.77 8.17 1.39
CA GLN A 44 0.25 6.94 1.99
C GLN A 44 0.67 5.73 1.18
N THR A 45 0.94 4.60 1.82
CA THR A 45 1.17 3.33 1.11
C THR A 45 -0.17 2.67 0.77
N ALA A 46 -0.17 1.71 -0.16
CA ALA A 46 -1.37 0.96 -0.49
C ALA A 46 -2.02 0.28 0.73
N LEU A 47 -1.19 -0.12 1.69
CA LEU A 47 -1.63 -0.72 2.94
C LEU A 47 -2.40 0.29 3.82
N HIS A 48 -1.96 1.55 3.91
CA HIS A 48 -2.71 2.59 4.62
C HIS A 48 -4.10 2.79 4.01
N GLN A 49 -4.16 2.90 2.67
CA GLN A 49 -5.44 3.07 1.98
C GLN A 49 -6.39 1.91 2.29
N SER A 50 -5.88 0.67 2.31
CA SER A 50 -6.67 -0.52 2.63
C SER A 50 -7.21 -0.53 4.06
N VAL A 51 -6.44 -0.01 5.01
CA VAL A 51 -6.85 0.12 6.42
C VAL A 51 -7.90 1.23 6.57
N ILE A 52 -7.71 2.37 5.90
CA ILE A 52 -8.66 3.49 5.91
C ILE A 52 -10.00 3.08 5.28
N ASP A 53 -9.96 2.32 4.19
CA ASP A 53 -11.15 1.77 3.52
C ASP A 53 -11.83 0.67 4.36
N GLY A 54 -11.15 0.14 5.38
CA GLY A 54 -11.63 -1.01 6.17
C GLY A 54 -11.59 -2.33 5.39
N ASN A 55 -10.83 -2.38 4.30
CA ASN A 55 -10.84 -3.46 3.34
C ASN A 55 -9.81 -4.54 3.70
N LEU A 56 -10.23 -5.42 4.59
CA LEU A 56 -9.40 -6.46 5.18
C LEU A 56 -8.87 -7.47 4.16
N GLU A 57 -9.61 -7.72 3.08
CA GLU A 57 -9.14 -8.53 1.95
C GLU A 57 -7.97 -7.87 1.24
N LEU A 58 -8.05 -6.56 1.00
CA LEU A 58 -7.01 -5.78 0.36
C LEU A 58 -5.74 -5.73 1.22
N VAL A 59 -5.88 -5.59 2.54
CA VAL A 59 -4.77 -5.70 3.52
C VAL A 59 -4.07 -7.05 3.39
N LYS A 60 -4.83 -8.16 3.43
CA LYS A 60 -4.27 -9.52 3.33
C LYS A 60 -3.55 -9.75 2.02
N LEU A 61 -4.10 -9.25 0.91
CA LEU A 61 -3.50 -9.34 -0.40
C LEU A 61 -2.15 -8.61 -0.42
N LEU A 62 -2.11 -7.35 0.02
CA LEU A 62 -0.88 -6.55 0.05
C LEU A 62 0.21 -7.19 0.92
N VAL A 63 -0.13 -7.64 2.14
CA VAL A 63 0.83 -8.32 3.04
C VAL A 63 1.36 -9.61 2.42
N LYS A 64 0.50 -10.38 1.74
CA LYS A 64 0.92 -11.60 1.03
C LYS A 64 1.94 -11.31 -0.08
N PHE A 65 1.87 -10.13 -0.69
CA PHE A 65 2.82 -9.66 -1.70
C PHE A 65 4.03 -8.91 -1.12
N GLY A 66 4.24 -8.93 0.21
CA GLY A 66 5.40 -8.32 0.86
C GLY A 66 5.22 -6.86 1.25
N ALA A 67 3.97 -6.38 1.41
CA ALA A 67 3.72 -5.06 1.97
C ALA A 67 4.24 -4.97 3.42
N ASP A 68 4.99 -3.92 3.67
CA ASP A 68 5.60 -3.66 4.96
C ASP A 68 4.62 -2.88 5.84
N VAL A 69 4.05 -3.59 6.81
CA VAL A 69 3.06 -3.06 7.76
C VAL A 69 3.64 -2.02 8.72
N ARG A 70 4.97 -1.93 8.78
CA ARG A 70 5.70 -1.02 9.67
C ARG A 70 5.96 0.34 9.04
N LEU A 71 5.74 0.48 7.73
CA LEU A 71 5.92 1.77 7.06
C LEU A 71 4.96 2.78 7.64
N ALA A 72 5.52 3.92 8.05
CA ALA A 72 4.75 5.09 8.39
C ALA A 72 4.41 5.88 7.12
N ASN A 73 3.19 6.38 7.00
CA ASN A 73 2.83 7.40 6.02
C ASN A 73 3.52 8.74 6.35
N ARG A 74 3.31 9.75 5.51
CA ARG A 74 3.85 11.11 5.75
C ARG A 74 3.44 11.74 7.08
N ASP A 75 2.34 11.28 7.64
CA ASP A 75 1.78 11.77 8.89
C ASP A 75 2.36 11.02 10.11
N GLY A 76 3.29 10.06 9.89
CA GLY A 76 3.90 9.26 10.95
C GLY A 76 3.04 8.08 11.42
N TRP A 77 1.91 7.82 10.76
CA TRP A 77 1.03 6.70 11.09
C TRP A 77 1.51 5.47 10.37
N SER A 78 1.65 4.32 11.06
CA SER A 78 1.87 3.04 10.39
C SER A 78 0.58 2.22 10.37
N ALA A 79 0.41 1.42 9.33
CA ALA A 79 -0.81 0.61 9.15
C ALA A 79 -1.08 -0.36 10.32
N LEU A 80 -0.03 -0.82 11.02
CA LEU A 80 -0.15 -1.75 12.15
C LEU A 80 -0.46 -1.04 13.48
N SER A 81 0.02 0.19 13.68
CA SER A 81 -0.16 0.90 14.95
C SER A 81 -1.07 2.10 14.74
N GLY A 82 -2.31 1.97 15.23
CA GLY A 82 -3.15 3.12 15.49
C GLY A 82 -2.42 4.05 16.47
N GLY A 83 -1.86 5.15 15.96
CA GLY A 83 -1.43 6.32 16.73
C GLY A 83 -0.54 6.06 17.95
N SER A 84 0.55 5.30 17.82
CA SER A 84 1.56 5.18 18.88
C SER A 84 2.94 5.62 18.41
N GLN A 85 3.05 6.87 17.97
CA GLN A 85 4.25 7.69 18.16
C GLN A 85 3.84 9.05 18.73
N ALA A 86 3.15 9.02 19.88
CA ALA A 86 3.57 9.97 20.90
C ALA A 86 4.89 9.41 21.44
N ASP A 87 6.02 9.94 20.98
CA ASP A 87 7.12 10.43 21.85
C ASP A 87 8.40 10.74 21.02
N HIS A 88 8.65 12.04 20.87
CA HIS A 88 9.93 12.75 20.77
C HIS A 88 11.03 12.33 19.76
N GLN A 89 11.36 13.25 18.86
CA GLN A 89 12.68 13.91 18.95
C GLN A 89 12.65 15.35 18.41
N GLU A 90 12.65 16.28 19.37
CA GLU A 90 13.26 17.63 19.41
C GLU A 90 13.38 18.49 18.14
#